data_AF-A0A432QT86-F1
#
_entry.id   AF-A0A432QT86-F1
#
_cell.length_a   1.000
_cell.length_b   1.000
_cell.length_c   1.000
_cell.angle_alpha   90.00
_cell.angle_beta   90.00
_cell.angle_gamma   90.00
#
_symmetry.space_group_name_H-M   'P 1'
#
loop_
_entity.id
_entity.type
_entity.pdbx_description
1 polymer ?
#
loop_
_entity_poly.entity_id
_entity_poly.type
_entity_poly.pdbx_seq_one_letter_code
_entity_poly.pdbx_strand_id
1 'polypeptide(L)'
;MKDSLLKAFFVYAYSFVVVFMFNSLLMVLLMKLGLAPSTGTILSYIITPVALFFAYKISVKKFLGMPVDEKRIPKAWLFQFIPFFIISLILFWLLGGLIKQPSLVVFIFLNLELLVIYITFKLSVEKVLKPER
;
A
#
# COMPACT_ATOMS: atom_id res chain seq x y z
N MET A 1 7.20 -4.41 21.55
CA MET A 1 6.87 -3.24 20.67
C MET A 1 7.44 -3.37 19.26
N LYS A 2 8.69 -3.82 19.08
CA LYS A 2 9.24 -4.10 17.73
C LYS A 2 8.46 -5.22 17.03
N ASP A 3 8.14 -6.29 17.75
CA ASP A 3 7.40 -7.43 17.20
C ASP A 3 5.93 -7.09 16.88
N SER A 4 5.30 -6.22 17.67
CA SER A 4 3.93 -5.76 17.40
C SER A 4 3.86 -4.82 16.19
N LEU A 5 4.87 -3.96 16.01
CA LEU A 5 5.01 -3.13 14.80
C LEU A 5 5.21 -3.99 13.55
N LEU A 6 6.09 -5.00 13.61
CA LEU A 6 6.30 -5.94 12.50
C LEU A 6 5.03 -6.73 12.19
N LYS A 7 4.30 -7.21 13.20
CA LYS A 7 3.04 -7.92 12.99
C LYS A 7 1.99 -7.03 12.30
N ALA A 8 1.82 -5.80 12.77
CA ALA A 8 0.93 -4.83 12.14
C ALA A 8 1.35 -4.52 10.70
N PHE A 9 2.65 -4.34 10.48
CA PHE A 9 3.21 -4.13 9.15
C PHE A 9 2.94 -5.32 8.21
N PHE A 10 3.16 -6.55 8.64
CA PHE A 10 2.93 -7.73 7.81
C PHE A 10 1.46 -7.83 7.39
N VAL A 11 0.51 -7.61 8.30
CA VAL A 11 -0.92 -7.59 7.94
C VAL A 11 -1.20 -6.53 6.88
N TYR A 12 -0.61 -5.34 7.01
CA TYR A 12 -0.77 -4.28 6.03
C TYR A 12 -0.14 -4.62 4.68
N ALA A 13 1.10 -5.12 4.67
CA ALA A 13 1.84 -5.49 3.47
C ALA A 13 1.18 -6.66 2.72
N TYR A 14 0.69 -7.69 3.42
CA TYR A 14 -0.07 -8.78 2.78
C TYR A 14 -1.39 -8.28 2.21
N SER A 15 -2.06 -7.35 2.89
CA SER A 15 -3.28 -6.72 2.35
C SER A 15 -2.98 -5.95 1.06
N PHE A 16 -1.86 -5.24 1.00
CA PHE A 16 -1.39 -4.58 -0.21
C PHE A 16 -1.19 -5.56 -1.37
N VAL A 17 -0.49 -6.67 -1.14
CA VAL A 17 -0.28 -7.71 -2.16
C VAL A 17 -1.62 -8.31 -2.62
N VAL A 18 -2.53 -8.61 -1.69
CA VAL A 18 -3.86 -9.15 -2.02
C VAL A 18 -4.67 -8.17 -2.86
N VAL A 19 -4.65 -6.87 -2.52
CA VAL A 19 -5.34 -5.82 -3.28
C VAL A 19 -4.75 -5.71 -4.69
N PHE A 20 -3.42 -5.76 -4.83
CA PHE A 20 -2.76 -5.73 -6.13
C PHE A 20 -3.16 -6.93 -7.01
N MET A 21 -3.14 -8.14 -6.44
CA MET A 21 -3.59 -9.36 -7.13
C MET A 21 -5.07 -9.28 -7.53
N PHE A 22 -5.92 -8.79 -6.61
CA PHE A 22 -7.34 -8.61 -6.86
C PHE A 22 -7.60 -7.63 -8.01
N ASN A 23 -6.91 -6.49 -8.04
CA ASN A 23 -7.03 -5.52 -9.14
C ASN A 23 -6.59 -6.09 -10.48
N SER A 24 -5.52 -6.89 -10.49
CA SER A 24 -5.04 -7.57 -11.70
C SER A 24 -6.06 -8.58 -12.22
N LEU A 25 -6.65 -9.38 -11.32
CA LEU A 25 -7.73 -10.31 -11.68
C LEU A 25 -8.96 -9.57 -12.20
N LEU A 26 -9.38 -8.49 -11.51
CA LEU A 26 -10.52 -7.68 -11.89
C LEU A 26 -10.33 -7.09 -13.29
N MET A 27 -9.14 -6.54 -13.58
CA MET A 27 -8.83 -5.99 -14.90
C MET A 27 -8.97 -7.03 -16.01
N VAL A 28 -8.45 -8.25 -15.79
CA VAL A 28 -8.58 -9.36 -16.76
C VAL A 28 -10.04 -9.76 -16.97
N LEU A 29 -10.84 -9.81 -15.90
CA LEU A 29 -12.28 -10.13 -15.99
C LEU A 29 -13.05 -9.06 -16.77
N LEU A 30 -12.80 -7.78 -16.51
CA LEU A 30 -13.45 -6.67 -17.21
C LEU A 30 -13.10 -6.68 -18.70
N MET A 31 -11.83 -6.95 -19.05
CA MET A 31 -11.41 -7.10 -20.44
C MET A 31 -12.11 -8.28 -21.13
N LYS A 32 -12.28 -9.41 -20.43
CA LYS A 32 -13.06 -10.56 -20.96
C LYS A 32 -14.53 -10.25 -21.18
N LEU A 33 -15.08 -9.30 -20.41
CA LEU A 33 -16.46 -8.80 -20.58
C LEU A 33 -16.57 -7.73 -21.68
N GLY A 34 -15.50 -7.44 -22.42
CA GLY A 34 -15.49 -6.46 -23.51
C GLY A 34 -15.37 -5.00 -23.05
N LEU A 35 -15.06 -4.76 -21.78
CA LEU A 35 -14.85 -3.41 -21.25
C LEU A 35 -13.45 -2.89 -21.59
N ALA A 36 -13.34 -1.57 -21.73
CA ALA A 36 -12.07 -0.91 -21.98
C ALA A 36 -11.10 -1.09 -20.79
N PRO A 37 -9.78 -1.25 -21.03
CA PRO A 37 -8.78 -1.34 -19.97
C PRO A 37 -8.82 -0.15 -18.99
N SER A 38 -9.22 1.03 -19.47
CA SER A 38 -9.39 2.24 -18.65
C SER A 38 -10.42 2.06 -17.53
N THR A 39 -11.47 1.29 -17.72
CA THR A 39 -12.47 0.99 -16.68
C THR A 39 -11.83 0.24 -15.51
N GLY A 40 -11.00 -0.77 -15.80
CA GLY A 40 -10.25 -1.51 -14.76
C GLY A 40 -9.26 -0.62 -14.02
N THR A 41 -8.56 0.26 -14.75
CA THR A 41 -7.65 1.23 -14.16
C THR A 41 -8.35 2.20 -13.21
N ILE A 42 -9.49 2.77 -13.62
CA ILE A 42 -10.28 3.68 -12.77
C ILE A 42 -10.75 2.97 -11.50
N LEU A 43 -11.27 1.75 -11.63
CA LEU A 43 -11.69 0.95 -10.47
C LEU A 43 -10.53 0.67 -9.53
N SER A 44 -9.35 0.32 -10.05
CA SER A 44 -8.14 0.10 -9.25
C SER A 44 -7.74 1.35 -8.44
N TYR A 45 -7.87 2.56 -9.03
CA TYR A 45 -7.60 3.83 -8.33
C TYR A 45 -8.59 4.12 -7.19
N ILE A 46 -9.77 3.52 -7.20
CA ILE A 46 -10.77 3.68 -6.13
C ILE A 46 -10.62 2.56 -5.10
N ILE A 47 -10.52 1.31 -5.55
CA ILE A 47 -10.45 0.11 -4.70
C ILE A 47 -9.16 0.14 -3.87
N THR A 48 -8.03 0.51 -4.47
CA THR A 48 -6.73 0.44 -3.79
C THR A 48 -6.66 1.36 -2.56
N PRO A 49 -6.94 2.67 -2.66
CA PRO A 49 -6.89 3.54 -1.49
C PRO A 49 -7.90 3.13 -0.41
N VAL A 50 -9.12 2.75 -0.80
CA VAL A 50 -10.17 2.34 0.14
C VAL A 50 -9.76 1.07 0.90
N ALA A 51 -9.35 0.03 0.17
CA ALA A 51 -8.94 -1.23 0.78
C ALA A 51 -7.70 -1.07 1.67
N LEU A 52 -6.71 -0.29 1.22
CA LEU A 52 -5.52 0.02 2.00
C LEU A 52 -5.83 0.85 3.24
N PHE A 53 -6.76 1.80 3.17
CA PHE A 53 -7.18 2.56 4.36
C PHE A 53 -7.74 1.63 5.44
N PHE A 54 -8.65 0.72 5.06
CA PHE A 54 -9.22 -0.24 6.01
C PHE A 54 -8.18 -1.24 6.52
N ALA A 55 -7.31 -1.75 5.64
CA ALA A 55 -6.21 -2.62 6.02
C ALA A 55 -5.27 -1.93 7.02
N TYR A 56 -4.92 -0.67 6.78
CA TYR A 56 -4.11 0.14 7.69
C TYR A 56 -4.81 0.31 9.04
N LYS A 57 -6.08 0.72 9.03
CA LYS A 57 -6.90 0.89 10.25
C LYS A 57 -6.93 -0.39 11.09
N ILE A 58 -7.18 -1.54 10.47
CA ILE A 58 -7.20 -2.84 11.14
C ILE A 58 -5.81 -3.19 11.70
N SER A 59 -4.78 -2.99 10.88
CA SER A 59 -3.39 -3.28 11.22
C SER A 59 -2.96 -2.54 12.48
N VAL A 60 -3.20 -1.22 12.52
CA VAL A 60 -2.78 -0.38 13.66
C VAL A 60 -3.65 -0.56 14.89
N LYS A 61 -4.97 -0.79 14.74
CA LYS A 61 -5.85 -0.98 15.90
C LYS A 61 -5.66 -2.33 16.58
N LYS A 62 -5.48 -3.41 15.81
CA LYS A 62 -5.48 -4.78 16.36
C LYS A 62 -4.09 -5.30 16.71
N PHE A 63 -3.05 -4.89 15.98
CA PHE A 63 -1.76 -5.59 16.03
C PHE A 63 -0.62 -4.76 16.60
N LEU A 64 -0.78 -3.44 16.75
CA LEU A 64 0.29 -2.54 17.17
C LEU A 64 0.63 -2.66 18.67
N GLY A 65 -0.26 -3.26 19.45
CA GLY A 65 -0.03 -3.58 20.87
C GLY A 65 -0.02 -2.37 21.80
N MET A 66 -0.61 -1.25 21.36
CA MET A 66 -0.78 -0.03 22.15
C MET A 66 -2.15 0.59 21.87
N PRO A 67 -2.70 1.40 22.80
CA PRO A 67 -3.90 2.18 22.53
C PRO A 67 -3.61 3.17 21.38
N VAL A 68 -4.49 3.19 20.38
CA VAL A 68 -4.41 4.08 19.22
C VAL A 68 -5.64 4.99 19.23
N ASP A 69 -5.41 6.30 19.18
CA ASP A 69 -6.47 7.29 18.99
C ASP A 69 -7.05 7.20 17.57
N GLU A 70 -8.32 6.83 17.46
CA GLU A 70 -9.01 6.66 16.18
C GLU A 70 -9.04 7.93 15.33
N LYS A 71 -9.03 9.11 15.97
CA LYS A 71 -9.03 10.40 15.27
C LYS A 71 -7.71 10.64 14.52
N ARG A 72 -6.61 10.01 14.96
CA ARG A 72 -5.29 10.13 14.32
C ARG A 72 -5.09 9.14 13.17
N ILE A 73 -5.91 8.09 13.07
CA ILE A 73 -5.75 7.05 12.04
C ILE A 73 -5.82 7.61 10.61
N PRO A 74 -6.81 8.45 10.23
CA PRO A 74 -6.85 9.02 8.88
C PRO A 74 -5.61 9.87 8.56
N LYS A 75 -5.17 10.69 9.52
CA LYS A 75 -3.96 11.52 9.37
C LYS A 75 -2.71 10.66 9.19
N ALA A 76 -2.55 9.61 10.00
CA ALA A 76 -1.42 8.70 9.93
C ALA A 76 -1.43 7.90 8.62
N TRP A 77 -2.60 7.46 8.17
CA TRP A 77 -2.74 6.80 6.88
C TRP A 77 -2.36 7.73 5.73
N LEU A 78 -2.82 8.98 5.70
CA LEU A 78 -2.41 9.95 4.67
C LEU A 78 -0.90 10.22 4.72
N PHE A 79 -0.32 10.33 5.91
CA PHE A 79 1.12 10.50 6.11
C PHE A 79 1.93 9.30 5.59
N GLN A 80 1.34 8.10 5.58
CA GLN A 80 1.94 6.91 4.99
C GLN A 80 1.70 6.85 3.47
N PHE A 81 0.44 6.97 3.06
CA PHE A 81 -0.06 6.69 1.73
C PHE A 81 0.42 7.71 0.69
N ILE A 82 0.45 9.00 1.02
CA ILE A 82 0.88 10.03 0.06
C ILE A 82 2.37 9.86 -0.31
N PRO A 83 3.32 9.76 0.66
CA PRO A 83 4.70 9.49 0.31
C PRO A 83 4.89 8.15 -0.40
N PHE A 84 4.18 7.10 0.03
CA PHE A 84 4.21 5.80 -0.64
C PHE A 84 3.81 5.93 -2.11
N PHE A 85 2.67 6.56 -2.39
CA PHE A 85 2.16 6.74 -3.75
C PHE A 85 3.12 7.54 -4.64
N ILE A 86 3.64 8.67 -4.13
CA ILE A 86 4.59 9.51 -4.88
C ILE A 86 5.88 8.72 -5.19
N ILE A 87 6.44 8.04 -4.19
CA ILE A 87 7.66 7.25 -4.37
C ILE A 87 7.41 6.10 -5.36
N SER A 88 6.27 5.41 -5.25
CA SER A 88 5.88 4.34 -6.19
C SER A 88 5.77 4.85 -7.63
N LEU A 89 5.18 6.03 -7.85
CA LEU A 89 5.12 6.63 -9.19
C LEU A 89 6.52 6.91 -9.77
N ILE A 90 7.39 7.54 -8.97
CA ILE A 90 8.77 7.82 -9.36
C ILE A 90 9.54 6.53 -9.64
N LEU A 91 9.39 5.54 -8.76
CA LEU A 91 10.06 4.26 -8.87
C LEU A 91 9.63 3.50 -10.14
N PHE A 92 8.33 3.46 -10.43
CA PHE A 92 7.81 2.82 -11.63
C PHE A 92 8.34 3.48 -12.90
N TRP A 93 8.34 4.82 -12.94
CA TRP A 93 8.85 5.58 -14.07
C TRP A 93 10.36 5.35 -14.29
N LEU A 94 11.17 5.38 -13.23
CA LEU A 94 12.60 5.11 -13.30
C LEU A 94 12.89 3.68 -13.77
N LEU A 95 12.24 2.66 -13.17
CA LEU A 95 12.44 1.27 -13.55
C LEU A 95 12.02 0.99 -14.99
N GLY A 96 10.90 1.57 -15.43
CA GLY A 96 10.42 1.46 -16.81
C GLY A 96 11.35 2.13 -17.82
N GLY A 97 12.05 3.20 -17.45
CA GLY A 97 13.06 3.84 -18.29
C GLY A 97 14.39 3.08 -18.35
N LEU A 98 14.78 2.42 -17.25
CA LEU A 98 16.08 1.74 -17.13
C LEU A 98 16.07 0.29 -17.62
N ILE A 99 14.96 -0.44 -17.45
CA ILE A 99 14.90 -1.87 -17.68
C ILE A 99 13.99 -2.17 -18.88
N LYS A 100 14.56 -2.80 -19.91
CA LYS A 100 13.83 -3.12 -21.15
C LYS A 100 12.85 -4.29 -21.02
N GLN A 101 13.04 -5.17 -20.03
CA GLN A 101 12.23 -6.36 -19.84
C GLN A 101 11.06 -6.08 -18.86
N PRO A 102 9.79 -6.08 -19.32
CA PRO A 102 8.66 -5.69 -18.47
C PRO A 102 8.46 -6.59 -17.23
N SER A 103 8.72 -7.90 -17.35
CA SER A 103 8.60 -8.83 -16.22
C SER A 103 9.62 -8.52 -15.12
N LEU A 104 10.84 -8.13 -15.49
CA LEU A 104 11.89 -7.76 -14.54
C LEU A 104 11.56 -6.42 -13.86
N VAL A 105 11.01 -5.46 -14.60
CA VAL A 105 10.49 -4.19 -14.04
C VAL A 105 9.49 -4.47 -12.93
N VAL A 106 8.45 -5.25 -13.21
CA VAL A 106 7.39 -5.57 -12.24
C VAL A 106 7.95 -6.31 -11.03
N PHE A 107 8.84 -7.28 -11.24
CA PHE A 107 9.46 -8.02 -10.14
C PHE A 107 10.25 -7.11 -9.20
N ILE A 108 11.13 -6.26 -9.74
CA ILE A 108 11.94 -5.34 -8.92
C ILE A 108 11.03 -4.31 -8.25
N PHE A 109 10.06 -3.77 -8.98
CA PHE A 109 9.11 -2.79 -8.48
C PHE A 109 8.36 -3.31 -7.25
N LEU A 110 7.75 -4.50 -7.32
CA LEU A 110 7.00 -5.08 -6.20
C LEU A 110 7.87 -5.31 -4.96
N ASN A 111 9.12 -5.75 -5.13
CA ASN A 111 10.03 -5.94 -3.99
C ASN A 111 10.42 -4.61 -3.34
N LEU A 112 10.70 -3.58 -4.14
CA LEU A 112 11.02 -2.25 -3.63
C LEU A 112 9.80 -1.57 -3.00
N GLU A 113 8.59 -1.80 -3.51
CA GLU A 113 7.37 -1.30 -2.87
C GLU A 113 7.18 -1.84 -1.45
N LEU A 114 7.55 -3.10 -1.19
CA LEU A 114 7.53 -3.64 0.18
C LEU A 114 8.49 -2.91 1.12
N LEU A 115 9.61 -2.39 0.61
CA LEU A 115 10.52 -1.56 1.38
C LEU A 115 9.95 -0.16 1.63
N VAL A 116 9.39 0.47 0.58
CA VAL A 116 8.78 1.81 0.69
C VAL A 116 7.57 1.78 1.62
N ILE A 117 6.70 0.77 1.51
CA ILE A 117 5.53 0.61 2.38
C ILE A 117 5.96 0.37 3.82
N TYR A 118 7.06 -0.36 4.08
CA TYR A 118 7.62 -0.53 5.43
C TYR A 118 8.09 0.80 6.03
N ILE A 119 8.90 1.55 5.29
CA ILE A 119 9.47 2.81 5.77
C ILE A 119 8.35 3.81 6.06
N THR A 120 7.43 4.00 5.11
CA THR A 120 6.31 4.93 5.26
C THR A 120 5.35 4.50 6.38
N PHE A 121 5.07 3.20 6.52
CA PHE A 121 4.26 2.66 7.62
C PHE A 121 4.92 2.93 8.97
N LYS A 122 6.19 2.56 9.14
CA LYS A 122 6.95 2.79 10.37
C LYS A 122 6.93 4.27 10.76
N LEU A 123 7.21 5.16 9.82
CA LEU A 123 7.20 6.61 10.06
C LEU A 123 5.82 7.13 10.45
N SER A 124 4.74 6.65 9.83
CA SER A 124 3.38 7.05 10.21
C SER A 124 3.03 6.64 11.64
N VAL A 125 3.47 5.45 12.05
CA VAL A 125 3.25 4.96 13.41
C VAL A 125 4.06 5.77 14.41
N GLU A 126 5.35 6.00 14.12
CA GLU A 126 6.26 6.70 15.04
C GLU A 126 5.99 8.19 15.17
N LYS A 127 5.61 8.88 14.09
CA LYS A 127 5.43 10.34 14.07
C LYS A 127 4.00 10.81 14.29
N VAL A 128 3.00 9.96 14.06
CA VAL A 128 1.59 10.37 14.10
C VAL A 128 0.79 9.60 15.15
N LEU A 129 0.93 8.27 15.19
CA LEU A 129 0.14 7.43 16.09
C LEU A 129 0.70 7.35 17.51
N LYS A 130 2.03 7.28 17.65
CA LYS A 130 2.67 7.42 18.96
C LYS A 130 2.64 8.89 19.37
N PRO A 131 2.04 9.24 20.51
CA PRO A 131 2.25 10.56 21.09
C PRO A 131 3.74 10.70 21.38
N GLU A 132 4.33 11.87 21.05
CA GLU A 132 5.56 12.30 21.70
C GLU A 132 5.33 12.21 23.21
N ARG A 133 6.28 11.58 23.92
CA ARG A 133 6.31 11.62 25.39
C ARG A 133 6.54 13.06 25.83
#